data_AF-A0A0L8JDJ7-F1
#
_entry.id   AF-A0A0L8JDJ7-F1
#
_cell.length_a   1.000
_cell.length_b   1.000
_cell.length_c   1.000
_cell.angle_alpha   90.00
_cell.angle_beta   90.00
_cell.angle_gamma   90.00
#
_symmetry.space_group_name_H-M   'P 1'
#
loop_
_entity.id
_entity.type
_entity.pdbx_description
1 polymer ?
#
loop_
_entity_poly.entity_id
_entity_poly.type
_entity_poly.pdbx_seq_one_letter_code
_entity_poly.pdbx_strand_id
1 'polypeptide(L)'
;MATETKESALTAEAAADAILALQKVIAAISASDPDSFFRSADTLQQVGDKLNELSTGIGDRAKILFMGGADGGRWEGEGAAACARIVGQFNAFLMEVLAAVRQWPEPVRGCGEALQRTWYEVDAVLAKHSGTAATPEASDPGGETTS
;
A
#
# COMPACT_ATOMS: atom_id res chain seq x y z
N MET A 1 21.38 -52.95 18.98
CA MET A 1 20.17 -52.10 18.90
C MET A 1 20.45 -50.75 19.56
N ALA A 2 21.17 -49.84 18.89
CA ALA A 2 21.52 -48.53 19.47
C ALA A 2 21.51 -47.38 18.42
N THR A 3 20.93 -47.62 17.25
CA THR A 3 20.97 -46.69 16.11
C THR A 3 19.69 -45.87 15.95
N GLU A 4 18.53 -46.36 16.39
CA GLU A 4 17.25 -45.66 16.20
C GLU A 4 17.08 -44.40 17.08
N THR A 5 17.76 -44.33 18.23
CA THR A 5 17.57 -43.24 19.19
C THR A 5 18.33 -41.96 18.81
N LYS A 6 19.45 -42.08 18.10
CA LYS A 6 20.26 -40.92 17.66
C LYS A 6 19.67 -40.20 16.45
N GLU A 7 19.08 -40.95 15.53
CA GLU A 7 18.44 -40.40 14.33
C GLU A 7 17.14 -39.63 14.69
N SER A 8 16.37 -40.17 15.64
CA SER A 8 15.17 -39.52 16.20
C SER A 8 15.47 -38.23 16.96
N ALA A 9 16.56 -38.19 17.75
CA ALA A 9 16.97 -36.99 18.49
C ALA A 9 17.46 -35.86 17.57
N LEU A 10 18.22 -36.17 16.51
CA LEU A 10 18.65 -35.20 15.50
C LEU A 10 17.46 -34.59 14.74
N THR A 11 16.40 -35.37 14.50
CA THR A 11 15.17 -34.84 13.88
C THR A 11 14.35 -33.97 14.82
N ALA A 12 14.35 -34.26 16.12
CA ALA A 12 13.62 -33.47 17.12
C ALA A 12 14.31 -32.12 17.39
N GLU A 13 15.64 -32.10 17.48
CA GLU A 13 16.43 -30.87 17.66
C GLU A 13 16.32 -29.96 16.42
N ALA A 14 16.45 -30.53 15.21
CA ALA A 14 16.24 -29.78 13.96
C ALA A 14 14.81 -29.24 13.81
N ALA A 15 13.80 -29.99 14.30
CA ALA A 15 12.42 -29.52 14.31
C ALA A 15 12.20 -28.37 15.31
N ALA A 16 12.81 -28.44 16.50
CA ALA A 16 12.75 -27.37 17.50
C ALA A 16 13.40 -26.08 16.98
N ASP A 17 14.56 -26.18 16.33
CA ASP A 17 15.23 -25.04 15.70
C ASP A 17 14.39 -24.42 14.56
N ALA A 18 13.76 -25.26 13.73
CA ALA A 18 12.87 -24.80 12.67
C ALA A 18 11.63 -24.07 13.23
N ILE A 19 11.02 -24.60 14.30
CA ILE A 19 9.89 -23.95 14.99
C ILE A 19 10.32 -22.59 15.55
N LEU A 20 11.49 -22.52 16.18
CA LEU A 20 12.01 -21.28 16.77
C LEU A 20 12.36 -20.23 15.70
N ALA A 21 12.82 -20.66 14.52
CA ALA A 21 13.01 -19.80 13.36
C ALA A 21 11.67 -19.26 12.82
N LEU A 22 10.65 -20.10 12.69
CA LEU A 22 9.30 -19.69 12.25
C LEU A 22 8.64 -18.72 13.24
N GLN A 23 8.81 -18.92 14.55
CA GLN A 23 8.34 -17.98 15.57
C GLN A 23 9.00 -16.61 15.45
N LYS A 24 10.30 -16.55 15.14
CA LYS A 24 11.00 -15.28 14.86
C LYS A 24 10.47 -14.59 13.61
N VAL A 25 10.12 -15.35 12.58
CA VAL A 25 9.48 -14.82 11.35
C VAL A 25 8.11 -14.23 11.66
N ILE A 26 7.26 -14.91 12.44
CA ILE A 26 5.98 -14.33 12.89
C ILE A 26 6.22 -13.04 13.68
N ALA A 27 7.13 -13.04 14.65
CA ALA A 27 7.40 -11.84 15.43
C ALA A 27 7.86 -10.65 14.56
N ALA A 28 8.67 -10.91 13.52
CA ALA A 28 9.11 -9.89 12.56
C ALA A 28 7.96 -9.41 11.66
N ILE A 29 7.08 -10.30 11.21
CA ILE A 29 5.89 -9.95 10.41
C ILE A 29 4.89 -9.18 11.27
N SER A 30 4.61 -9.61 12.50
CA SER A 30 3.71 -8.91 13.43
C SER A 30 4.24 -7.55 13.87
N ALA A 31 5.55 -7.32 13.81
CA ALA A 31 6.14 -5.98 13.96
C ALA A 31 5.90 -5.07 12.74
N SER A 32 5.59 -5.66 11.58
CA SER A 32 5.28 -4.96 10.33
C SER A 32 3.77 -4.88 10.17
N ASP A 33 3.14 -3.77 10.58
CA ASP A 33 1.68 -3.58 10.48
C ASP A 33 1.17 -3.74 9.02
N PRO A 34 0.53 -4.87 8.64
CA PRO A 34 0.10 -5.08 7.25
C PRO A 34 -0.99 -4.07 6.84
N ASP A 35 -1.79 -3.60 7.80
CA ASP A 35 -2.83 -2.60 7.58
C ASP A 35 -2.23 -1.24 7.22
N SER A 36 -0.97 -0.99 7.59
CA SER A 36 -0.24 0.20 7.14
C SER A 36 -0.01 0.21 5.63
N PHE A 37 0.19 -0.95 4.99
CA PHE A 37 0.35 -1.05 3.54
C PHE A 37 -0.95 -0.74 2.81
N PHE A 38 -2.08 -1.31 3.25
CA PHE A 38 -3.39 -1.02 2.67
C PHE A 38 -3.75 0.47 2.81
N ARG A 39 -3.57 1.05 4.01
CA ARG A 39 -3.77 2.49 4.24
C ARG A 39 -2.86 3.37 3.38
N SER A 40 -1.62 2.95 3.17
CA SER A 40 -0.68 3.66 2.30
C SER A 40 -1.10 3.60 0.83
N ALA A 41 -1.55 2.44 0.34
CA ALA A 41 -2.08 2.28 -1.01
C ALA A 41 -3.32 3.17 -1.23
N ASP A 42 -4.25 3.19 -0.28
CA ASP A 42 -5.44 4.04 -0.35
C ASP A 42 -5.08 5.54 -0.32
N THR A 43 -4.09 5.92 0.51
CA THR A 43 -3.56 7.29 0.55
C THR A 43 -2.95 7.69 -0.79
N LEU A 44 -2.17 6.82 -1.42
CA LEU A 44 -1.58 7.07 -2.74
C LEU A 44 -2.65 7.23 -3.82
N GLN A 45 -3.72 6.43 -3.76
CA GLN A 45 -4.87 6.57 -4.65
C GLN A 45 -5.53 7.95 -4.48
N GLN A 46 -5.82 8.37 -3.24
CA GLN A 46 -6.41 9.67 -2.95
C GLN A 46 -5.51 10.83 -3.40
N VAL A 47 -4.19 10.72 -3.23
CA VAL A 47 -3.22 11.71 -3.73
C VAL A 47 -3.27 11.78 -5.25
N GLY A 48 -3.31 10.64 -5.94
CA GLY A 48 -3.47 10.58 -7.39
C GLY A 48 -4.76 11.28 -7.87
N ASP A 49 -5.88 11.03 -7.19
CA ASP A 49 -7.16 11.64 -7.56
C ASP A 49 -7.15 13.16 -7.38
N LYS A 50 -6.59 13.66 -6.26
CA LYS A 50 -6.42 15.10 -6.01
C LYS A 50 -5.49 15.77 -7.00
N LEU A 51 -4.39 15.13 -7.38
CA LEU A 51 -3.47 15.66 -8.40
C LEU A 51 -4.15 15.76 -9.77
N ASN A 52 -4.95 14.77 -10.13
CA ASN A 52 -5.72 14.76 -11.37
C ASN A 52 -6.78 15.88 -11.40
N GLU A 53 -7.50 16.08 -10.29
CA GLU A 53 -8.46 17.18 -10.14
C GLU A 53 -7.76 18.53 -10.28
N LEU A 54 -6.62 18.72 -9.59
CA LEU A 54 -5.86 19.96 -9.62
C LEU A 54 -5.30 20.27 -11.02
N SER A 55 -4.74 19.26 -11.72
CA SER A 55 -4.28 19.40 -13.11
C SER A 55 -5.42 19.78 -14.06
N THR A 56 -6.57 19.11 -13.95
CA THR A 56 -7.75 19.39 -14.77
C THR A 56 -8.25 20.82 -14.51
N GLY A 57 -8.40 21.20 -13.24
CA GLY A 57 -8.86 22.54 -12.85
C GLY A 57 -7.93 23.65 -13.31
N ILE A 58 -6.61 23.44 -13.29
CA ILE A 58 -5.64 24.39 -13.84
C ILE A 58 -5.78 24.48 -15.35
N GLY A 59 -5.90 23.35 -16.05
CA GLY A 59 -6.08 23.31 -17.50
C GLY A 59 -7.32 24.07 -17.95
N ASP A 60 -8.43 23.89 -17.26
CA ASP A 60 -9.70 24.55 -17.60
C ASP A 60 -9.65 26.05 -17.30
N ARG A 61 -9.08 26.46 -16.16
CA ARG A 61 -8.87 27.89 -15.86
C ARG A 61 -7.93 28.54 -16.87
N ALA A 62 -6.87 27.85 -17.30
CA ALA A 62 -5.95 28.33 -18.31
C ALA A 62 -6.64 28.53 -19.67
N LYS A 63 -7.50 27.59 -20.09
CA LYS A 63 -8.30 27.74 -21.31
C LYS A 63 -9.19 28.97 -21.24
N ILE A 64 -9.90 29.18 -20.13
CA ILE A 64 -10.76 30.34 -19.94
C ILE A 64 -9.95 31.64 -20.06
N LEU A 65 -8.80 31.73 -19.37
CA LEU A 65 -7.96 32.94 -19.35
C LEU A 65 -7.29 33.24 -20.70
N PHE A 66 -6.72 32.23 -21.36
CA PHE A 66 -5.81 32.44 -22.49
C PHE A 66 -6.44 32.15 -23.87
N MET A 67 -7.49 31.34 -23.91
CA MET A 67 -8.18 30.97 -25.16
C MET A 67 -9.55 31.63 -25.31
N GLY A 68 -10.06 32.28 -24.26
CA GLY A 68 -11.39 32.88 -24.23
C GLY A 68 -12.46 31.81 -23.98
N GLY A 69 -12.85 31.65 -22.71
CA GLY A 69 -13.97 30.78 -22.32
C GLY A 69 -15.33 31.43 -22.60
N ALA A 70 -16.42 30.69 -22.32
CA ALA A 70 -17.80 31.12 -22.61
C ALA A 70 -18.20 32.46 -21.96
N ASP A 71 -17.56 32.87 -20.87
CA ASP A 71 -17.98 34.00 -20.03
C ASP A 71 -16.92 35.11 -19.84
N GLY A 72 -15.80 35.11 -20.58
CA GLY A 72 -14.70 36.04 -20.30
C GLY A 72 -13.86 36.44 -21.51
N GLY A 73 -13.44 37.71 -21.53
CA GLY A 73 -12.47 38.22 -22.50
C GLY A 73 -11.13 37.48 -22.40
N ARG A 74 -10.48 37.30 -23.55
CA ARG A 74 -9.16 36.66 -23.65
C ARG A 74 -8.08 37.59 -23.13
N TRP A 75 -7.22 37.10 -22.24
CA TRP A 75 -6.01 37.83 -21.86
C TRP A 75 -4.93 37.65 -22.94
N GLU A 76 -4.48 38.77 -23.52
CA GLU A 76 -3.53 38.81 -24.63
C GLU A 76 -2.28 39.63 -24.30
N GLY A 77 -1.26 39.51 -25.16
CA GLY A 77 0.03 40.20 -25.03
C GLY A 77 1.17 39.30 -24.53
N GLU A 78 2.37 39.86 -24.44
CA GLU A 78 3.59 39.12 -24.10
C GLU A 78 3.54 38.52 -22.69
N GLY A 79 2.96 39.24 -21.72
CA GLY A 79 2.73 38.73 -20.37
C GLY A 79 1.78 37.54 -20.33
N ALA A 80 0.70 37.56 -21.13
CA ALA A 80 -0.22 36.43 -21.25
C ALA A 80 0.47 35.21 -21.87
N ALA A 81 1.31 35.41 -22.88
CA ALA A 81 2.08 34.33 -23.52
C ALA A 81 3.11 33.70 -22.57
N ALA A 82 3.79 34.52 -21.75
CA ALA A 82 4.71 34.03 -20.73
C ALA A 82 3.99 33.21 -19.66
N CYS A 83 2.85 33.71 -19.16
CA CYS A 83 2.05 33.02 -18.15
C CYS A 83 1.47 31.70 -18.68
N ALA A 84 0.93 31.69 -19.90
CA ALA A 84 0.42 30.48 -20.55
C ALA A 84 1.50 29.39 -20.67
N ARG A 85 2.75 29.77 -20.95
CA ARG A 85 3.88 28.85 -20.98
C ARG A 85 4.19 28.24 -19.62
N ILE A 86 4.23 29.07 -18.57
CA ILE A 86 4.47 28.62 -17.18
C ILE A 86 3.38 27.65 -16.75
N VAL A 87 2.12 27.98 -17.01
CA VAL A 87 0.97 27.12 -16.66
C VAL A 87 1.02 25.80 -17.44
N GLY A 88 1.38 25.84 -18.72
CA GLY A 88 1.56 24.63 -19.53
C GLY A 88 2.66 23.71 -18.98
N GLN A 89 3.81 24.28 -18.61
CA GLN A 89 4.93 23.54 -17.98
C GLN A 89 4.54 22.95 -16.62
N PHE A 90 3.86 23.72 -15.79
CA PHE A 90 3.39 23.25 -14.49
C PHE A 90 2.37 22.10 -14.64
N ASN A 91 1.45 22.21 -15.61
CA ASN A 91 0.49 21.15 -15.88
C ASN A 91 1.17 19.87 -16.40
N ALA A 92 2.18 19.99 -17.25
CA ALA A 92 2.98 18.85 -17.71
C ALA A 92 3.69 18.16 -16.53
N PHE A 93 4.32 18.94 -15.65
CA PHE A 93 4.94 18.42 -14.43
C PHE A 93 3.94 17.69 -13.52
N LEU A 94 2.75 18.25 -13.30
CA LEU A 94 1.69 17.58 -12.52
C LEU A 94 1.27 16.25 -13.13
N MET A 95 1.18 16.16 -14.46
CA MET A 95 0.87 14.92 -15.16
C MET A 95 1.97 13.87 -15.02
N GLU A 96 3.25 14.27 -15.00
CA GLU A 96 4.37 13.38 -14.72
C GLU A 96 4.32 12.84 -13.28
N VAL A 97 4.08 13.71 -12.29
CA VAL A 97 3.93 13.31 -10.88
C VAL A 97 2.73 12.38 -10.72
N LEU A 98 1.60 12.70 -11.35
CA LEU A 98 0.40 11.85 -11.34
C LEU A 98 0.68 10.46 -11.92
N ALA A 99 1.39 10.39 -13.05
CA ALA A 99 1.76 9.14 -13.67
C ALA A 99 2.67 8.30 -12.75
N ALA A 100 3.61 8.93 -12.06
CA ALA A 100 4.45 8.26 -11.08
C ALA A 100 3.60 7.74 -9.91
N VAL A 101 2.77 8.58 -9.28
CA VAL A 101 1.94 8.20 -8.12
C VAL A 101 1.00 7.04 -8.45
N ARG A 102 0.37 7.04 -9.63
CA ARG A 102 -0.58 5.97 -10.04
C ARG A 102 0.05 4.58 -10.19
N GLN A 103 1.38 4.47 -10.25
CA GLN A 103 2.06 3.18 -10.37
C GLN A 103 2.27 2.47 -9.02
N TRP A 104 2.11 3.17 -7.90
CA TRP A 104 2.47 2.66 -6.57
C TRP A 104 1.35 1.97 -5.76
N PRO A 105 0.05 2.32 -5.87
CA PRO A 105 -0.99 1.72 -5.04
C PRO A 105 -1.03 0.19 -5.12
N GLU A 106 -0.98 -0.36 -6.34
CA GLU A 106 -1.09 -1.80 -6.56
C GLU A 106 0.11 -2.59 -6.00
N PRO A 107 1.38 -2.22 -6.28
CA PRO A 107 2.53 -2.84 -5.63
C PRO A 107 2.51 -2.76 -4.10
N VAL A 108 2.10 -1.60 -3.55
CA VAL A 108 2.03 -1.40 -2.09
C VAL A 108 0.96 -2.30 -1.47
N ARG A 109 -0.21 -2.43 -2.10
CA ARG A 109 -1.26 -3.35 -1.69
C ARG A 109 -0.80 -4.81 -1.76
N GLY A 110 -0.11 -5.19 -2.85
CA GLY A 110 0.45 -6.53 -3.01
C GLY A 110 1.48 -6.90 -1.92
N CYS A 111 2.26 -5.94 -1.42
CA CYS A 111 3.13 -6.16 -0.26
C CYS A 111 2.33 -6.50 1.02
N GLY A 112 1.22 -5.79 1.26
CA GLY A 112 0.31 -6.08 2.37
C GLY A 112 -0.30 -7.48 2.28
N GLU A 113 -0.77 -7.86 1.09
CA GLU A 113 -1.31 -9.21 0.82
C GLU A 113 -0.26 -10.31 1.01
N ALA A 114 0.97 -10.09 0.51
CA ALA A 114 2.06 -11.04 0.67
C ALA A 114 2.45 -11.23 2.15
N LEU A 115 2.45 -10.15 2.94
CA LEU A 115 2.70 -10.21 4.39
C LEU A 115 1.59 -10.97 5.12
N GLN A 116 0.32 -10.66 4.87
CA GLN A 116 -0.82 -11.38 5.45
C GLN A 116 -0.78 -12.87 5.08
N ARG A 117 -0.53 -13.19 3.81
CA ARG A 117 -0.41 -14.57 3.35
C ARG A 117 0.72 -15.32 4.05
N THR A 118 1.90 -14.69 4.15
CA THR A 118 3.05 -15.30 4.84
C THR A 118 2.72 -15.55 6.30
N TRP A 119 2.03 -14.61 6.96
CA TRP A 119 1.57 -14.80 8.33
C TRP A 119 0.66 -16.02 8.48
N TYR A 120 -0.37 -16.16 7.63
CA TYR A 120 -1.26 -17.33 7.64
C TYR A 120 -0.54 -18.65 7.36
N GLU A 121 0.38 -18.67 6.40
CA GLU A 121 1.14 -19.87 6.05
C GLU A 121 2.04 -20.32 7.21
N VAL A 122 2.74 -19.38 7.85
CA VAL A 122 3.60 -19.70 9.01
C VAL A 122 2.76 -20.12 10.22
N ASP A 123 1.65 -19.44 10.51
CA ASP A 123 0.75 -19.79 11.62
C ASP A 123 0.13 -21.18 11.43
N ALA A 124 -0.32 -21.52 10.22
CA ALA A 124 -0.85 -22.84 9.90
C ALA A 124 0.19 -23.96 10.09
N VAL A 125 1.46 -23.71 9.72
CA VAL A 125 2.55 -24.66 9.94
C VAL A 125 2.82 -24.86 11.43
N LEU A 126 2.84 -23.78 12.21
CA LEU A 126 3.01 -23.85 13.67
C LEU A 126 1.84 -24.55 14.35
N ALA A 127 0.60 -24.23 14.01
CA ALA A 127 -0.59 -24.87 14.56
C ALA A 127 -0.60 -26.39 14.32
N LYS A 128 -0.19 -26.81 13.12
CA LYS A 128 -0.07 -28.23 12.75
C LYS A 128 1.00 -28.99 13.57
N HIS A 129 2.09 -28.33 13.95
CA HIS A 129 3.19 -28.96 14.69
C HIS A 129 3.09 -28.80 16.22
N SER A 130 2.34 -27.80 16.70
CA SER A 130 2.17 -27.52 18.13
C SER A 130 0.99 -28.28 18.74
N GLY A 131 0.19 -28.98 17.94
CA GLY A 131 -1.04 -29.64 18.39
C GLY A 131 -2.13 -28.66 18.88
N THR A 132 -1.91 -27.35 18.71
CA THR A 132 -2.82 -26.28 19.12
C THR A 132 -3.29 -25.57 17.86
N ALA A 133 -4.49 -25.90 17.39
CA ALA A 133 -5.17 -25.07 16.41
C ALA A 133 -5.55 -23.77 17.12
N ALA A 134 -4.81 -22.69 16.90
CA ALA A 134 -5.24 -21.37 17.29
C ALA A 134 -6.39 -20.98 16.36
N THR A 135 -7.60 -20.89 16.92
CA THR A 135 -8.74 -20.31 16.23
C THR A 135 -8.42 -18.83 15.99
N PRO A 136 -8.48 -18.32 14.76
CA PRO A 136 -8.28 -16.90 14.54
C PRO A 136 -9.43 -16.15 15.22
N GLU A 137 -9.11 -15.29 16.19
CA GLU A 137 -10.05 -14.27 16.64
C GLU A 137 -10.31 -13.36 15.44
N ALA A 138 -11.48 -13.51 14.83
CA ALA A 138 -12.01 -12.52 13.92
C ALA A 138 -12.02 -11.19 14.68
N SER A 139 -11.29 -10.20 14.18
CA SER A 139 -11.40 -8.83 14.66
C SER A 139 -12.86 -8.42 14.59
N ASP A 140 -13.47 -8.27 15.76
CA ASP A 140 -14.86 -7.83 15.95
C ASP A 140 -15.08 -6.47 15.28
N PRO A 141 -15.86 -6.39 14.18
CA PRO A 141 -16.19 -5.12 13.57
C PRO A 141 -17.51 -4.63 14.18
N GLY A 142 -17.41 -3.87 15.27
CA GLY A 142 -18.49 -2.96 15.68
C GLY A 142 -19.27 -3.37 16.93
N GLY A 143 -18.66 -3.11 18.09
CA GLY A 143 -19.36 -2.90 19.35
C GLY A 143 -19.45 -1.42 19.71
N GLU A 144 -20.21 -0.62 18.95
CA GLU A 144 -20.72 0.67 19.46
C GLU A 144 -22.24 0.61 19.57
N THR A 145 -22.70 0.31 20.77
CA THR A 145 -24.04 0.71 21.23
C THR A 145 -23.88 1.61 22.44
N THR A 146 -24.59 2.75 22.38
CA THR A 146 -25.02 3.64 23.47
C THR A 146 -24.05 4.74 23.96
N SER A 147 -24.37 5.99 23.62
CA SER A 147 -25.13 6.89 24.54
C SER A 147 -25.85 7.97 23.76
#